data_AF-A0A074Z200-F1
#
_entry.id   AF-A0A074Z200-F1
#
_cell.length_a   1.000
_cell.length_b   1.000
_cell.length_c   1.000
_cell.angle_alpha   90.00
_cell.angle_beta   90.00
_cell.angle_gamma   90.00
#
_symmetry.space_group_name_H-M   'P 1'
#
loop_
_entity.id
_entity.type
_entity.pdbx_description
1 polymer ?
#
loop_
_entity_poly.entity_id
_entity_poly.type
_entity_poly.pdbx_seq_one_letter_code
_entity_poly.pdbx_strand_id
1 'polypeptide(L)'
;MEVRQPHLRLIRPGSYAPADLNVQSKMQVDFWRNVKIEGEITVSLGVCSLFTSVNLSTATLAVATVLNNQMAMNGPLGRERTCELPDLGLTTYFEFDGEYYEQLKIVPMGSPVSDFIMEVVTRQMERTVLPNIRPNVRMRYLNDTLVNVMENEQPRANLI
;
A
#
# COMPACT_ATOMS: atom_id res chain seq x y z
N MET A 1 -6.07 -27.86 -6.17
CA MET A 1 -5.33 -26.66 -5.75
C MET A 1 -6.10 -26.07 -4.59
N GLU A 2 -5.59 -26.23 -3.38
CA GLU A 2 -6.31 -25.95 -2.14
C GLU A 2 -6.27 -24.44 -1.85
N VAL A 3 -7.42 -23.78 -1.93
CA VAL A 3 -7.56 -22.35 -1.64
C VAL A 3 -7.47 -22.18 -0.12
N ARG A 4 -6.30 -21.78 0.37
CA ARG A 4 -6.13 -21.40 1.79
C ARG A 4 -6.97 -20.15 2.06
N GLN A 5 -7.93 -20.26 2.98
CA GLN A 5 -8.73 -19.14 3.45
C GLN A 5 -7.82 -18.06 4.09
N PRO A 6 -8.12 -16.77 3.91
CA PRO A 6 -7.40 -15.69 4.59
C PRO A 6 -7.70 -15.76 6.08
N HIS A 7 -6.74 -16.24 6.87
CA HIS A 7 -6.82 -16.18 8.33
C HIS A 7 -6.53 -14.75 8.79
N LEU A 8 -7.58 -14.09 9.30
CA LEU A 8 -7.46 -12.81 9.99
C LEU A 8 -6.50 -12.99 11.19
N ARG A 9 -5.28 -12.49 11.09
CA ARG A 9 -4.33 -12.47 12.22
C ARG A 9 -4.58 -11.21 13.02
N LEU A 10 -5.26 -11.36 14.15
CA LEU A 10 -5.34 -10.33 15.18
C LEU A 10 -3.93 -10.12 15.76
N ILE A 11 -3.19 -9.11 15.28
CA ILE A 11 -1.88 -8.77 15.85
C ILE A 11 -2.15 -8.05 17.17
N ARG A 12 -2.03 -8.78 18.28
CA ARG A 12 -1.79 -8.15 19.59
C ARG A 12 -0.41 -7.48 19.52
N PRO A 13 -0.20 -6.27 20.06
CA PRO A 13 1.12 -5.65 20.06
C PRO A 13 2.12 -6.55 20.79
N GLY A 14 2.91 -7.29 20.01
CA GLY A 14 4.04 -8.06 20.51
C GLY A 14 5.20 -7.11 20.80
N SER A 15 6.01 -7.45 21.78
CA SER A 15 7.26 -6.75 22.10
C SER A 15 8.29 -6.98 20.98
N TYR A 16 8.24 -6.17 19.92
CA TYR A 16 9.30 -6.13 18.91
C TYR A 16 10.54 -5.45 19.50
N ALA A 17 11.73 -5.98 19.18
CA ALA A 17 12.98 -5.34 19.56
C ALA A 17 13.13 -4.01 18.80
N PRO A 18 13.60 -2.93 19.43
CA PRO A 18 13.71 -1.61 18.80
C PRO A 18 14.58 -1.54 17.53
N ALA A 19 15.44 -2.53 17.31
CA ALA A 19 16.37 -2.58 16.17
C ALA A 19 15.74 -3.10 14.87
N ASP A 20 14.58 -3.77 14.94
CA ASP A 20 13.95 -4.40 13.76
C ASP A 20 12.92 -3.49 13.06
N LEU A 21 12.68 -2.30 13.62
CA LEU A 21 11.68 -1.36 13.10
C LEU A 21 12.36 -0.17 12.43
N ASN A 22 11.94 0.14 11.20
CA ASN A 22 12.30 1.41 10.57
C ASN A 22 11.67 2.59 11.35
N VAL A 23 12.20 3.80 11.14
CA VAL A 23 11.78 5.02 11.86
C VAL A 23 10.27 5.27 11.77
N GLN A 24 9.66 4.99 10.62
CA GLN A 24 8.23 5.19 10.38
C GLN A 24 7.37 4.15 11.13
N SER A 25 7.76 2.88 11.09
CA SER A 25 7.10 1.80 11.86
C SER A 25 7.19 2.06 13.36
N LYS A 26 8.31 2.61 13.85
CA LYS A 26 8.45 3.01 15.26
C LYS A 26 7.48 4.14 15.62
N MET A 27 7.38 5.19 14.80
CA MET A 27 6.42 6.27 15.01
C MET A 27 4.98 5.77 15.03
N GLN A 28 4.64 4.80 14.17
CA GLN A 28 3.30 4.20 14.14
C GLN A 28 3.02 3.41 15.42
N VAL A 29 3.96 2.58 15.88
CA VAL A 29 3.82 1.85 17.16
C VAL A 29 3.67 2.82 18.34
N ASP A 30 4.50 3.86 18.41
CA ASP A 30 4.44 4.85 19.49
C ASP A 30 3.14 5.63 19.47
N PHE A 31 2.63 5.97 18.27
CA PHE A 31 1.31 6.59 18.12
C PHE A 31 0.21 5.67 18.68
N TRP A 32 0.14 4.42 18.21
CA TRP A 32 -0.91 3.48 18.61
C TRP A 32 -0.88 3.09 20.08
N ARG A 33 0.30 3.11 20.72
CA ARG A 33 0.43 2.92 22.18
C ARG A 33 -0.30 4.00 22.99
N ASN A 34 -0.47 5.19 22.42
CA ASN A 34 -1.06 6.35 23.09
C ASN A 34 -2.51 6.63 22.66
N VAL A 35 -3.06 5.87 21.72
CA VAL A 35 -4.45 6.00 21.29
C VAL A 35 -5.35 5.37 22.36
N LYS A 36 -6.30 6.16 22.89
CA LYS A 36 -7.37 5.62 23.74
C LYS A 36 -8.45 4.99 22.87
N ILE A 37 -8.84 3.77 23.23
CA ILE A 37 -9.85 2.99 22.51
C ILE A 37 -10.97 2.71 23.52
N GLU A 38 -12.12 3.37 23.36
CA GLU A 38 -13.31 3.17 24.20
C GLU A 38 -14.50 2.82 23.30
N GLY A 39 -15.01 1.58 23.38
CA GLY A 39 -16.10 1.11 22.50
C GLY A 39 -15.71 0.91 21.03
N GLU A 40 -14.44 1.13 20.71
CA GLU A 40 -13.83 0.96 19.40
C GLU A 40 -12.90 -0.26 19.38
N ILE A 41 -12.53 -0.66 18.17
CA ILE A 41 -11.58 -1.73 17.91
C ILE A 41 -10.60 -1.26 16.82
N THR A 42 -9.34 -1.64 16.96
CA THR A 42 -8.33 -1.40 15.93
C THR A 42 -8.33 -2.54 14.93
N VAL A 43 -8.51 -2.20 13.65
CA VAL A 43 -8.44 -3.14 12.54
C VAL A 43 -7.19 -2.84 11.73
N SER A 44 -6.37 -3.87 11.52
CA SER A 44 -5.24 -3.84 10.61
C SER A 44 -5.63 -4.43 9.27
N LEU A 45 -5.47 -3.64 8.22
CA LEU A 45 -5.72 -4.00 6.84
C LEU A 45 -4.38 -4.00 6.12
N GLY A 46 -3.92 -5.17 5.70
CA GLY A 46 -2.67 -5.32 4.96
C GLY A 46 -2.94 -5.90 3.57
N VAL A 47 -2.29 -5.36 2.55
CA VAL A 47 -2.25 -6.01 1.23
C VAL A 47 -1.16 -7.07 1.24
N CYS A 48 -1.55 -8.33 1.10
CA CYS A 48 -0.61 -9.44 0.97
C CYS A 48 0.14 -9.36 -0.37
N SER A 49 1.46 -9.58 -0.31
CA SER A 49 2.29 -9.74 -1.51
C SER A 49 2.18 -8.55 -2.48
N LEU A 50 2.11 -7.32 -1.96
CA LEU A 50 1.80 -6.08 -2.70
C LEU A 50 2.46 -6.00 -4.08
N PHE A 51 3.79 -6.12 -4.14
CA PHE A 51 4.54 -6.00 -5.39
C PHE A 51 4.38 -7.18 -6.35
N THR A 52 4.04 -8.37 -5.86
CA THR A 52 3.86 -9.56 -6.71
C THR A 52 2.39 -9.82 -7.08
N SER A 53 1.46 -9.18 -6.37
CA SER A 53 0.01 -9.26 -6.60
C SER A 53 -0.50 -8.20 -7.60
N VAL A 54 0.20 -7.07 -7.73
CA VAL A 54 -0.20 -5.99 -8.63
C VAL A 54 0.50 -6.15 -9.98
N ASN A 55 -0.30 -6.32 -11.04
CA ASN A 55 0.23 -6.34 -12.40
C ASN A 55 0.63 -4.92 -12.85
N LEU A 56 1.64 -4.87 -13.70
CA LEU A 56 2.20 -3.63 -14.23
C LEU A 56 1.15 -2.73 -14.89
N SER A 57 0.22 -3.29 -15.66
CA SER A 57 -0.86 -2.54 -16.31
C SER A 57 -1.80 -1.85 -15.31
N THR A 58 -2.12 -2.52 -14.19
CA THR A 58 -2.95 -1.94 -13.12
C THR A 58 -2.22 -0.78 -12.44
N ALA A 59 -0.92 -0.94 -12.20
CA ALA A 59 -0.08 0.11 -11.63
C ALA A 59 0.01 1.34 -12.55
N THR A 60 0.28 1.13 -13.85
CA THR A 60 0.33 2.21 -14.85
C THR A 60 -1.01 2.94 -14.96
N LEU A 61 -2.13 2.20 -15.00
CA LEU A 61 -3.46 2.81 -15.05
C LEU A 61 -3.78 3.63 -13.78
N ALA A 62 -3.40 3.13 -12.61
CA ALA A 62 -3.62 3.81 -11.35
C ALA A 62 -2.90 5.17 -11.32
N VAL A 63 -1.63 5.21 -11.75
CA VAL A 63 -0.85 6.44 -11.84
C VAL A 63 -1.42 7.38 -12.89
N ALA A 64 -1.73 6.88 -14.09
CA ALA A 64 -2.33 7.68 -15.15
C ALA A 64 -3.65 8.34 -14.70
N THR A 65 -4.46 7.62 -13.92
CA THR A 65 -5.71 8.15 -13.35
C THR A 65 -5.44 9.32 -12.40
N VAL A 66 -4.43 9.21 -11.52
CA VAL A 66 -4.06 10.30 -10.61
C VAL A 66 -3.53 11.51 -11.38
N LEU A 67 -2.64 11.28 -12.35
CA LEU A 67 -2.04 12.34 -13.16
C LEU A 67 -3.07 13.07 -14.02
N ASN A 68 -4.06 12.36 -14.57
CA ASN A 68 -5.13 12.96 -15.36
C ASN A 68 -6.10 13.79 -14.52
N ASN A 69 -6.33 13.41 -13.26
CA ASN A 69 -7.21 14.14 -12.36
C ASN A 69 -6.54 15.38 -11.73
N GLN A 70 -5.21 15.50 -11.80
CA GLN A 70 -4.49 16.67 -11.32
C GLN A 70 -4.40 17.77 -12.39
N MET A 71 -5.30 18.76 -12.28
CA MET A 71 -5.41 19.89 -13.20
C MET A 71 -4.20 20.85 -13.18
N ALA A 72 -3.36 20.81 -12.14
CA ALA A 72 -2.33 21.81 -11.86
C ALA A 72 -0.91 21.22 -11.76
N MET A 73 -0.56 20.29 -12.65
CA MET A 73 0.83 19.82 -12.80
C MET A 73 1.68 20.89 -13.49
N ASN A 74 1.96 21.99 -12.77
CA ASN A 74 2.79 23.12 -13.23
C ASN A 74 4.25 22.96 -12.78
N GLY A 75 4.66 21.74 -12.43
CA GLY A 75 6.02 21.44 -11.98
C GLY A 75 7.06 21.62 -13.10
N PRO A 76 8.36 21.65 -12.77
CA PRO A 76 9.42 21.97 -13.72
C PRO A 76 9.50 21.05 -14.95
N LEU A 77 9.08 19.79 -14.78
CA LEU A 77 9.06 18.78 -15.85
C LEU A 77 7.86 18.94 -16.80
N GLY A 78 6.81 19.67 -16.42
CA GLY A 78 5.55 19.71 -17.15
C GLY A 78 4.77 18.40 -17.11
N ARG A 79 3.51 18.43 -17.55
CA ARG A 79 2.58 17.28 -17.46
C ARG A 79 3.04 16.08 -18.29
N GLU A 80 3.47 16.32 -19.54
CA GLU A 80 3.85 15.27 -20.49
C GLU A 80 5.00 14.41 -19.96
N ARG A 81 6.12 15.03 -19.57
CA ARG A 81 7.27 14.32 -18.99
C ARG A 81 6.94 13.61 -17.68
N THR A 82 6.07 14.19 -16.87
CA THR A 82 5.67 13.55 -15.61
C THR A 82 4.85 12.28 -15.87
N CYS A 83 4.07 12.25 -16.96
CA CYS A 83 3.36 11.04 -17.39
C CYS A 83 4.29 9.97 -17.97
N GLU A 84 5.50 10.31 -18.44
CA GLU A 84 6.51 9.36 -18.92
C GLU A 84 7.31 8.70 -17.78
N LEU A 85 7.39 9.33 -16.60
CA LEU A 85 8.18 8.83 -15.46
C LEU A 85 7.82 7.40 -14.99
N PRO A 86 6.53 6.99 -14.95
CA PRO A 86 6.18 5.63 -14.59
C PRO A 86 6.74 4.61 -15.57
N ASP A 87 6.73 4.89 -16.88
CA ASP A 87 7.26 3.96 -17.87
C ASP A 87 8.77 3.79 -17.68
N LEU A 88 9.51 4.88 -17.47
CA LEU A 88 10.95 4.82 -17.21
C LEU A 88 11.28 4.11 -15.89
N GLY A 89 10.49 4.36 -14.85
CA GLY A 89 10.75 3.82 -13.52
C GLY A 89 10.24 2.40 -13.29
N LEU A 90 9.32 1.90 -14.12
CA LEU A 90 8.78 0.55 -14.02
C LEU A 90 9.54 -0.46 -14.89
N THR A 91 10.28 -0.01 -15.90
CA THR A 91 11.24 -0.86 -16.62
C THR A 91 12.44 -1.14 -15.72
N THR A 92 12.50 -2.35 -15.17
CA THR A 92 13.68 -2.84 -14.45
C THR A 92 14.24 -4.08 -15.12
N TYR A 93 15.53 -4.28 -14.92
CA TYR A 93 16.21 -5.53 -15.22
C TYR A 93 16.64 -6.19 -13.92
N PHE A 94 16.71 -7.52 -13.92
CA PHE A 94 17.36 -8.28 -12.86
C PHE A 94 18.34 -9.27 -13.49
N GLU A 95 19.43 -9.57 -12.78
CA GLU A 95 20.40 -10.57 -13.19
C GLU A 95 20.03 -11.92 -12.57
N PHE A 96 20.06 -12.98 -13.37
CA PHE A 96 19.94 -14.34 -12.91
C PHE A 96 20.83 -15.24 -13.77
N ASP A 97 21.68 -16.05 -13.14
CA ASP A 97 22.62 -16.94 -13.84
C ASP A 97 23.55 -16.24 -14.85
N GLY A 98 23.96 -15.00 -14.54
CA GLY A 98 24.82 -14.18 -15.40
C GLY A 98 24.11 -13.54 -16.61
N GLU A 99 22.80 -13.76 -16.76
CA GLU A 99 21.97 -13.18 -17.81
C GLU A 99 21.05 -12.08 -17.25
N TYR A 100 20.78 -11.07 -18.07
CA TYR A 100 19.88 -9.97 -17.72
C TYR A 100 18.47 -10.21 -18.25
N TYR A 101 17.48 -10.09 -17.38
CA TYR A 101 16.06 -10.27 -17.70
C TYR A 101 15.27 -9.01 -17.40
N GLU A 102 14.37 -8.65 -18.31
CA GLU A 102 13.41 -7.56 -18.10
C GLU A 102 12.20 -8.04 -17.28
N GLN A 103 11.76 -7.23 -16.31
CA GLN A 103 10.58 -7.54 -15.53
C GLN A 103 9.30 -7.00 -16.19
N LEU A 104 8.53 -7.89 -16.82
CA LEU A 104 7.37 -7.47 -17.64
C LEU A 104 6.02 -7.46 -16.92
N LYS A 105 5.88 -8.25 -15.85
CA LYS A 105 4.55 -8.58 -15.30
C LYS A 105 4.16 -7.77 -14.07
N ILE A 106 5.11 -7.57 -13.17
CA ILE A 106 4.88 -7.03 -11.83
C ILE A 106 5.69 -5.76 -11.62
N VAL A 107 5.33 -4.97 -10.61
CA VAL A 107 6.08 -3.75 -10.26
C VAL A 107 7.45 -4.13 -9.67
N PRO A 108 8.55 -3.49 -10.10
CA PRO A 108 9.90 -3.77 -9.58
C PRO A 108 10.00 -3.59 -8.07
N MET A 109 10.37 -4.61 -7.30
CA MET A 109 10.58 -4.43 -5.85
C MET A 109 11.81 -3.58 -5.49
N GLY A 110 12.65 -3.25 -6.47
CA GLY A 110 13.88 -2.47 -6.27
C GLY A 110 13.90 -1.11 -6.98
N SER A 111 12.83 -0.72 -7.68
CA SER A 111 12.83 0.57 -8.36
C SER A 111 12.53 1.72 -7.38
N PRO A 112 13.26 2.85 -7.45
CA PRO A 112 13.00 4.03 -6.61
C PRO A 112 11.58 4.60 -6.71
N VAL A 113 10.84 4.31 -7.80
CA VAL A 113 9.46 4.79 -7.98
C VAL A 113 8.41 3.78 -7.54
N SER A 114 8.78 2.53 -7.28
CA SER A 114 7.81 1.46 -7.05
C SER A 114 7.00 1.63 -5.77
N ASP A 115 7.62 2.11 -4.69
CA ASP A 115 6.92 2.42 -3.44
C ASP A 115 5.86 3.49 -3.64
N PHE A 116 6.18 4.53 -4.42
CA PHE A 116 5.23 5.60 -4.76
C PHE A 116 4.06 5.05 -5.58
N ILE A 117 4.34 4.20 -6.56
CA ILE A 117 3.32 3.59 -7.42
C ILE A 117 2.42 2.65 -6.60
N MET A 118 3.00 1.86 -5.70
CA MET A 118 2.22 1.02 -4.78
C MET A 118 1.37 1.84 -3.83
N GLU A 119 1.88 2.95 -3.30
CA GLU A 119 1.07 3.86 -2.47
C GLU A 119 -0.15 4.40 -3.24
N VAL A 120 0.01 4.73 -4.52
CA VAL A 120 -1.10 5.15 -5.39
C VAL A 120 -2.11 4.01 -5.58
N VAL A 121 -1.64 2.80 -5.89
CA VAL A 121 -2.50 1.62 -6.10
C VAL A 121 -3.27 1.28 -4.82
N THR A 122 -2.58 1.17 -3.68
CA THR A 122 -3.20 0.85 -2.39
C THR A 122 -4.19 1.94 -1.98
N ARG A 123 -3.91 3.22 -2.20
CA ARG A 123 -4.90 4.31 -1.99
C ARG A 123 -6.17 4.12 -2.79
N GLN A 124 -6.07 3.73 -4.04
CA GLN A 124 -7.24 3.52 -4.89
C GLN A 124 -8.04 2.30 -4.43
N MET A 125 -7.35 1.17 -4.14
CA MET A 125 -7.99 -0.03 -3.60
C MET A 125 -8.73 0.25 -2.29
N GLU A 126 -8.12 0.99 -1.38
CA GLU A 126 -8.76 1.36 -0.12
C GLU A 126 -10.01 2.22 -0.28
N ARG A 127 -10.05 3.12 -1.28
CA ARG A 127 -11.26 3.90 -1.56
C ARG A 127 -12.42 3.00 -1.99
N THR A 128 -12.10 1.93 -2.72
CA THR A 128 -13.09 0.92 -3.14
C THR A 128 -13.50 -0.01 -2.01
N VAL A 129 -12.55 -0.38 -1.13
CA VAL A 129 -12.76 -1.38 -0.07
C VAL A 129 -13.32 -0.78 1.22
N LEU A 130 -13.01 0.48 1.52
CA LEU A 130 -13.40 1.19 2.75
C LEU A 130 -14.32 2.40 2.52
N PRO A 131 -15.28 2.39 1.56
CA PRO A 131 -16.06 3.60 1.26
C PRO A 131 -16.97 4.03 2.42
N ASN A 132 -17.39 3.07 3.26
CA ASN A 132 -18.43 3.27 4.27
C ASN A 132 -17.92 3.31 5.72
N ILE A 133 -16.60 3.20 5.92
CA ILE A 133 -15.99 3.23 7.25
C ILE A 133 -15.36 4.60 7.45
N ARG A 134 -15.79 5.32 8.48
CA ARG A 134 -15.24 6.64 8.86
C ARG A 134 -14.54 6.51 10.21
N PRO A 135 -13.30 6.01 10.22
CA PRO A 135 -12.61 5.77 11.46
C PRO A 135 -12.22 7.09 12.14
N ASN A 136 -12.31 7.13 13.47
CA ASN A 136 -11.87 8.28 14.27
C ASN A 136 -10.34 8.47 14.18
N VAL A 137 -9.61 7.37 14.05
CA VAL A 137 -8.16 7.36 13.84
C VAL A 137 -7.83 6.46 12.66
N ARG A 138 -7.06 6.97 11.70
CA ARG A 138 -6.51 6.20 10.57
C ARG A 138 -5.04 6.51 10.40
N MET A 139 -4.22 5.47 10.36
CA MET A 139 -2.79 5.59 10.08
C MET A 139 -2.40 4.60 8.98
N ARG A 140 -1.54 5.05 8.05
CA ARG A 140 -1.15 4.27 6.88
C ARG A 140 0.36 4.27 6.69
N TYR A 141 0.90 3.11 6.33
CA TYR A 141 2.26 2.95 5.88
C TYR A 141 2.32 1.94 4.73
N LEU A 142 2.60 2.40 3.51
CA LEU A 142 2.59 1.60 2.29
C LEU A 142 1.31 0.74 2.17
N ASN A 143 1.44 -0.58 2.34
CA ASN A 143 0.35 -1.55 2.25
C ASN A 143 -0.42 -1.79 3.56
N ASP A 144 0.05 -1.26 4.68
CA ASP A 144 -0.56 -1.46 5.98
C ASP A 144 -1.37 -0.23 6.42
N THR A 145 -2.65 -0.48 6.72
CA THR A 145 -3.61 0.52 7.14
C THR A 145 -4.22 0.09 8.46
N LEU A 146 -4.00 0.90 9.49
CA LEU A 146 -4.60 0.74 10.82
C LEU A 146 -5.73 1.75 10.97
N VAL A 147 -6.92 1.26 11.34
CA VAL A 147 -8.11 2.08 11.55
C VAL A 147 -8.80 1.72 12.85
N ASN A 148 -9.26 2.73 13.58
CA ASN A 148 -10.18 2.55 14.70
C ASN A 148 -11.62 2.70 14.23
N VAL A 149 -12.41 1.67 14.47
CA VAL A 149 -13.81 1.62 14.08
C VAL A 149 -14.67 1.20 15.27
N MET A 150 -15.93 1.59 15.28
CA MET A 150 -16.89 1.03 16.22
C MET A 150 -17.01 -0.48 15.98
N GLU A 151 -17.18 -1.26 17.05
CA GLU A 151 -17.23 -2.73 16.94
C GLU A 151 -18.30 -3.24 15.95
N ASN A 152 -19.40 -2.51 15.78
CA ASN A 152 -20.47 -2.81 14.84
C ASN A 152 -20.20 -2.38 13.37
N GLU A 153 -19.16 -1.59 13.11
CA GLU A 153 -18.79 -1.07 11.77
C GLU A 153 -17.55 -1.77 11.19
N GLN A 154 -17.12 -2.88 11.81
CA GLN A 154 -15.94 -3.62 11.38
C GLN A 154 -16.07 -4.12 9.92
N PRO A 155 -15.05 -3.92 9.07
CA PRO A 155 -15.09 -4.42 7.69
C PRO A 155 -15.18 -5.94 7.69
N ARG A 156 -16.15 -6.49 6.96
CA ARG A 156 -16.30 -7.95 6.81
C ARG A 156 -15.12 -8.51 6.02
N ALA A 157 -14.60 -9.66 6.45
CA ALA A 157 -13.40 -10.33 5.90
C ALA A 157 -13.50 -10.81 4.44
N ASN A 158 -14.51 -10.39 3.68
CA ASN A 158 -14.77 -10.82 2.30
C ASN A 158 -14.58 -9.66 1.31
N LEU A 159 -13.60 -8.80 1.55
CA LEU A 159 -13.18 -7.79 0.58
C LEU A 159 -11.93 -8.30 -0.13
N ILE A 160 -12.20 -8.99 -1.25
CA ILE A 160 -11.28 -9.56 -2.25
C ILE A 160 -10.81 -10.99 -1.94
#